data_AF-A0A202BGF4-F1
#
_entry.id   AF-A0A202BGF4-F1
#
_cell.length_a   1.000
_cell.length_b   1.000
_cell.length_c   1.000
_cell.angle_alpha   90.00
_cell.angle_beta   90.00
_cell.angle_gamma   90.00
#
_symmetry.space_group_name_H-M   'P 1'
#
loop_
_entity.id
_entity.type
_entity.pdbx_description
1 polymer ?
#
loop_
_entity_poly.entity_id
_entity_poly.type
_entity_poly.pdbx_seq_one_letter_code
_entity_poly.pdbx_strand_id
1 'polypeptide(L)' 'MHNELNSLHAHVSQLLGQHLSDWAGELMSGAAVRDDNRRLAELQALLAMRGALTPLLGREQDAHHG' A
#
# COMPACT_ATOMS: atom_id res chain seq x y z
N MET A 1 5.84 -3.21 18.97
CA MET A 1 5.57 -2.01 18.15
C MET A 1 6.41 -1.96 16.87
N HIS A 2 7.73 -1.86 16.89
CA HIS A 2 8.54 -1.81 15.66
C HIS A 2 8.29 -2.98 14.67
N ASN A 3 8.30 -4.21 15.18
CA ASN A 3 8.03 -5.41 14.38
C ASN A 3 6.60 -5.43 13.81
N GLU A 4 5.64 -4.89 14.55
CA GLU A 4 4.23 -4.81 14.13
C GLU A 4 4.06 -3.72 13.05
N LEU A 5 4.73 -2.58 13.20
CA LEU A 5 4.74 -1.51 12.20
C LEU A 5 5.42 -1.95 10.91
N ASN A 6 6.56 -2.65 11.01
CA ASN A 6 7.23 -3.25 9.86
C ASN A 6 6.33 -4.30 9.17
N SER A 7 5.71 -5.18 9.96
CA SER A 7 4.78 -6.19 9.42
C SER A 7 3.58 -5.54 8.72
N LEU A 8 3.03 -4.48 9.31
CA LEU A 8 1.90 -3.75 8.73
C LEU A 8 2.30 -3.02 7.45
N HIS A 9 3.46 -2.35 7.43
CA HIS A 9 3.97 -1.69 6.24
C HIS A 9 4.28 -2.68 5.11
N ALA A 10 4.85 -3.84 5.45
CA ALA A 10 5.08 -4.92 4.49
C ALA A 10 3.74 -5.45 3.93
N HIS A 11 2.74 -5.66 4.79
CA HIS A 11 1.42 -6.11 4.37
C HIS A 11 0.71 -5.10 3.47
N VAL A 12 0.71 -3.81 3.81
CA VAL A 12 0.15 -2.75 2.96
C VAL A 12 0.88 -2.67 1.61
N SER A 13 2.20 -2.84 1.60
CA SER A 13 2.99 -2.87 0.35
C SER A 13 2.63 -4.07 -0.53
N GLN A 14 2.36 -5.23 0.08
CA GLN A 14 1.88 -6.42 -0.62
C GLN A 14 0.48 -6.19 -1.21
N LEU A 15 -0.45 -5.63 -0.42
CA LEU A 15 -1.80 -5.31 -0.90
C LEU A 15 -1.77 -4.32 -2.07
N LEU A 16 -0.90 -3.31 -2.02
CA LEU A 16 -0.69 -2.37 -3.11
C LEU A 16 -0.22 -3.08 -4.39
N GLY A 17 0.76 -3.99 -4.28
CA GLY A 17 1.24 -4.77 -5.42
C GLY A 17 0.17 -5.68 -6.02
N GLN A 18 -0.63 -6.33 -5.17
CA GLN A 18 -1.74 -7.18 -5.61
C GLN A 18 -2.82 -6.36 -6.34
N HIS A 19 -3.26 -5.24 -5.75
CA HIS A 19 -4.27 -4.36 -6.34
C HIS A 19 -3.87 -3.87 -7.74
N LEU A 20 -2.61 -3.45 -7.91
CA LEU A 20 -2.09 -3.02 -9.20
C LEU A 20 -2.04 -4.16 -10.22
N SER A 21 -1.68 -5.37 -9.79
CA SER A 21 -1.63 -6.56 -10.66
C SER A 21 -3.03 -6.96 -11.13
N ASP A 22 -4.00 -6.95 -10.22
CA ASP A 22 -5.40 -7.27 -10.52
C ASP A 22 -6.00 -6.23 -11.48
N TRP A 23 -5.81 -4.95 -11.20
CA TRP A 23 -6.30 -3.88 -12.05
C TRP A 23 -5.66 -3.90 -13.44
N ALA A 24 -4.35 -4.21 -13.54
CA ALA A 24 -3.69 -4.42 -14.83
C ALA A 24 -4.30 -5.61 -15.61
N GLY A 25 -4.63 -6.71 -14.92
CA GLY A 25 -5.33 -7.85 -15.51
C GLY A 25 -6.71 -7.49 -16.06
N GLU A 26 -7.47 -6.68 -15.32
CA GLU A 26 -8.78 -6.16 -15.77
C GLU A 26 -8.65 -5.24 -16.99
N LEU A 27 -7.64 -4.37 -17.01
CA LEU A 27 -7.34 -3.49 -18.14
C LEU A 27 -7.00 -4.28 -19.41
N MET A 28 -6.19 -5.34 -19.28
CA MET A 28 -5.78 -6.17 -20.41
C MET A 28 -6.90 -7.09 -20.92
N SER A 29 -7.78 -7.57 -20.03
CA SER A 29 -8.88 -8.47 -20.40
C SER A 29 -10.09 -7.77 -21.03
N GLY A 30 -10.12 -6.42 -20.99
CA GLY A 30 -11.22 -5.64 -21.55
C GLY A 30 -12.56 -5.86 -20.82
N ALA A 31 -12.50 -6.13 -19.50
CA ALA A 31 -13.67 -6.42 -18.69
C ALA A 31 -14.77 -5.35 -18.87
N ALA A 32 -15.99 -5.80 -19.22
CA ALA A 32 -17.11 -4.92 -19.58
C ALA A 32 -17.67 -4.08 -18.42
N VAL A 33 -17.36 -4.45 -17.18
CA VAL A 33 -17.72 -3.71 -15.96
C VAL A 33 -16.43 -3.34 -15.24
N ARG A 34 -15.86 -2.21 -15.62
CA ARG A 34 -14.64 -1.66 -15.01
C ARG A 34 -14.99 -0.38 -14.27
N ASP A 35 -14.91 -0.42 -12.95
CA ASP A 35 -15.08 0.78 -12.11
C ASP A 35 -13.70 1.36 -11.76
N ASP A 36 -13.11 2.06 -12.72
CA ASP A 36 -11.78 2.68 -12.55
C ASP A 36 -11.74 3.70 -11.42
N ASN A 37 -12.86 4.40 -11.17
CA ASN A 37 -12.94 5.39 -10.10
C ASN A 37 -12.82 4.72 -8.74
N ARG A 38 -13.49 3.58 -8.54
CA ARG A 38 -13.32 2.76 -7.35
C ARG A 38 -11.89 2.24 -7.21
N ARG A 39 -11.30 1.70 -8.29
CA ARG A 39 -9.91 1.21 -8.30
C ARG A 39 -8.90 2.31 -7.93
N LEU A 40 -9.12 3.52 -8.42
CA LEU A 40 -8.32 4.69 -8.07
C LEU A 40 -8.47 5.09 -6.59
N ALA A 41 -9.69 5.08 -6.06
CA ALA A 41 -9.93 5.39 -4.65
C ALA A 41 -9.25 4.37 -3.71
N GLU A 42 -9.35 3.08 -4.04
CA GLU A 42 -8.66 1.99 -3.32
C GLU A 42 -7.13 2.17 -3.38
N LEU A 43 -6.59 2.51 -4.55
CA LEU A 43 -5.17 2.80 -4.73
C LEU A 43 -4.71 3.99 -3.87
N GLN A 44 -5.46 5.09 -3.87
CA GLN A 44 -5.16 6.27 -3.05
C GLN A 44 -5.15 5.95 -1.56
N ALA A 45 -6.10 5.13 -1.08
CA ALA A 45 -6.14 4.70 0.31
C ALA A 45 -4.92 3.86 0.69
N LEU A 46 -4.51 2.91 -0.15
CA LEU A 46 -3.30 2.08 0.07
C LEU A 46 -2.02 2.91 0.08
N LEU A 47 -1.91 3.88 -0.84
CA LEU A 47 -0.77 4.80 -0.87
C LEU A 47 -0.73 5.70 0.37
N ALA A 48 -1.88 6.22 0.82
CA ALA A 48 -1.98 7.02 2.04
C ALA A 48 -1.57 6.21 3.28
N MET A 49 -2.05 4.97 3.42
CA MET A 49 -1.65 4.08 4.52
C MET A 49 -0.14 3.80 4.52
N ARG A 50 0.44 3.47 3.37
CA ARG A 50 1.90 3.24 3.25
C ARG A 50 2.70 4.50 3.59
N GLY A 51 2.25 5.66 3.09
CA GLY A 51 2.87 6.95 3.36
C GLY A 51 2.83 7.35 4.82
N ALA A 52 1.72 7.07 5.52
CA ALA A 52 1.59 7.34 6.96
C ALA A 52 2.49 6.44 7.82
N LEU A 53 2.74 5.20 7.39
CA LEU A 53 3.60 4.25 8.09
C LEU A 53 5.10 4.53 7.89
N THR A 54 5.50 5.00 6.71
CA THR A 54 6.91 5.27 6.34
C THR A 54 7.70 6.11 7.38
N PRO A 55 7.23 7.28 7.85
CA PRO A 55 7.96 8.07 8.83
C PRO A 55 8.03 7.43 10.22
N LEU A 56 7.09 6.52 10.56
CA LEU A 56 7.10 5.81 11.83
C LEU A 56 8.18 4.72 11.88
N LEU A 57 8.57 4.19 10.71
CA LEU A 57 9.65 3.21 10.58
C LEU A 57 11.04 3.84 10.74
N GLY A 58 11.23 5.08 10.25
CA GLY A 58 12.51 5.79 10.34
C GLY A 58 12.79 6.42 11.72
N ARG A 59 11.74 6.85 12.45
CA ARG A 59 11.89 7.57 13.72
C ARG A 59 12.53 6.78 14.86
N GLU A 60 12.39 5.45 14.88
CA GLU A 60 12.98 4.62 15.95
C GLU A 60 14.44 4.22 15.67
N GLN A 61 14.92 4.25 14.41
CA GLN A 61 16.33 3.98 14.11
C GLN A 61 17.26 5.10 14.62
N ASP A 62 16.77 6.33 14.67
CA ASP A 62 17.50 7.48 15.20
C ASP A 62 17.40 7.60 16.74
N ALA A 63 16.32 7.09 17.35
CA ALA A 63 16.09 7.16 18.79
C ALA A 63 16.98 6.20 19.62
N HIS A 64 17.64 5.23 18.98
CA HIS A 64 18.55 4.28 19.63
C HIS A 64 20.04 4.68 19.55
N HIS A 65 20.36 5.85 18.98
CA HIS A 65 21.73 6.38 18.89
C HIS A 65 21.94 7.70 19.67
N GLY A 66 21.15 7.93 20.74
CA GLY A 66 21.28 9.08 21.64
C GLY A 66 21.63 8.69 23.06
#